data_AF-A0A1E1LWF9-F1
#
_entry.id   AF-A0A1E1LWF9-F1
#
_cell.length_a   1.000
_cell.length_b   1.000
_cell.length_c   1.000
_cell.angle_alpha   90.00
_cell.angle_beta   90.00
_cell.angle_gamma   90.00
#
_symmetry.space_group_name_H-M   'P 1'
#
loop_
_entity.id
_entity.type
_entity.pdbx_description
1 polymer ?
#
loop_
_entity_poly.entity_id
_entity_poly.type
_entity_poly.pdbx_seq_one_letter_code
_entity_poly.pdbx_strand_id
1 'polypeptide(L)'
;MPALEEVTWIIAVTSVAFCASSLGNGANDVSNSFATAIASGTLTFKQAGVLAILTESAGAVALGGRVTEKIKNGVINVHHFDQHPSALVLAMGCVEFGTSAWLTIATVWDCRSLQLKRWLLVWLELELLQGQH
;
A
#
# COMPACT_ATOMS: atom_id res chain seq x y z
N MET A 1 12.47 32.89 -12.02
CA MET A 1 11.76 31.67 -12.46
C MET A 1 10.52 31.50 -11.57
N PRO A 2 9.41 32.22 -11.85
CA PRO A 2 8.23 32.27 -10.99
C PRO A 2 7.35 31.00 -11.01
N ALA A 3 7.54 30.12 -11.99
CA ALA A 3 6.74 28.89 -12.14
C ALA A 3 7.06 27.80 -11.09
N LEU A 4 8.18 27.88 -10.37
CA LEU A 4 8.54 26.90 -9.34
C LEU A 4 7.85 27.18 -8.00
N GLU A 5 7.70 28.45 -7.60
CA GLU A 5 7.03 28.81 -6.33
C GLU A 5 5.54 28.41 -6.33
N GLU A 6 4.86 28.56 -7.48
CA GLU A 6 3.44 28.25 -7.61
C GLU A 6 3.14 26.74 -7.52
N VAL A 7 4.11 25.88 -7.84
CA VAL A 7 3.98 24.41 -7.81
C VAL A 7 4.60 23.82 -6.53
N THR A 8 5.44 24.58 -5.81
CA THR A 8 6.13 24.12 -4.60
C THR A 8 5.15 23.73 -3.50
N TRP A 9 4.06 24.48 -3.31
CA TRP A 9 3.05 24.13 -2.30
C TRP A 9 2.31 22.83 -2.65
N ILE A 10 2.03 22.60 -3.94
CA ILE A 10 1.41 21.35 -4.41
C ILE A 10 2.36 20.18 -4.15
N ILE A 11 3.63 20.32 -4.51
CA ILE A 11 4.66 19.30 -4.28
C ILE A 11 4.84 19.02 -2.79
N ALA A 12 4.83 20.05 -1.94
CA ALA A 12 4.96 19.87 -0.50
C ALA A 12 3.78 19.08 0.07
N VAL A 13 2.55 19.43 -0.31
CA VAL A 13 1.33 18.74 0.14
C VAL A 13 1.29 17.30 -0.38
N THR A 14 1.59 17.07 -1.66
CA THR A 14 1.61 15.72 -2.23
C THR A 14 2.73 14.87 -1.65
N SER A 15 3.90 15.43 -1.36
CA SER A 15 5.00 14.70 -0.72
C SER A 15 4.64 14.25 0.70
N VAL A 16 3.94 15.09 1.48
CA VAL A 16 3.47 14.71 2.82
C VAL A 16 2.40 13.63 2.74
N ALA A 17 1.46 13.74 1.80
CA ALA A 17 0.45 12.71 1.54
C ALA A 17 1.08 11.38 1.11
N PHE A 18 2.09 11.43 0.25
CA PHE A 18 2.85 10.28 -0.23
C PHE A 18 3.58 9.56 0.90
N CYS A 19 4.24 10.31 1.77
CA CYS A 19 4.85 9.74 2.97
C CYS A 19 3.82 9.01 3.83
N ALA A 20 2.65 9.61 4.07
CA ALA A 20 1.60 8.98 4.86
C ALA A 20 1.05 7.70 4.18
N SER A 21 0.79 7.74 2.87
CA SER A 21 0.27 6.59 2.12
C SER A 21 1.29 5.46 2.01
N SER A 22 2.57 5.78 1.77
CA SER A 22 3.65 4.80 1.69
C SER A 22 3.86 4.06 3.02
N LEU A 23 3.73 4.76 4.16
CA LEU A 23 3.79 4.12 5.48
C LEU A 23 2.60 3.19 5.71
N GLY A 24 1.40 3.58 5.28
CA GLY A 24 0.20 2.73 5.36
C GLY A 24 0.31 1.47 4.52
N ASN A 25 0.80 1.59 3.27
CA ASN A 25 1.02 0.46 2.39
C ASN A 25 2.13 -0.47 2.91
N GLY A 26 3.26 0.08 3.37
CA GLY A 26 4.34 -0.71 3.97
C GLY A 26 3.90 -1.45 5.24
N ALA A 27 3.10 -0.81 6.09
CA ALA A 27 2.55 -1.48 7.29
C ALA A 27 1.60 -2.64 6.94
N ASN A 28 0.84 -2.51 5.85
CA ASN A 28 -0.02 -3.57 5.33
C ASN A 28 0.82 -4.76 4.82
N ASP A 29 1.87 -4.49 4.04
CA ASP A 29 2.75 -5.51 3.48
C ASP A 29 3.53 -6.27 4.56
N VAL A 30 4.01 -5.55 5.58
CA VAL A 30 4.63 -6.14 6.78
C VAL A 30 3.63 -7.03 7.52
N SER A 31 2.39 -6.56 7.72
CA SER A 31 1.39 -7.36 8.43
C SER A 31 1.09 -8.66 7.69
N ASN A 32 1.00 -8.61 6.36
CA ASN A 32 0.77 -9.79 5.53
C ASN A 32 1.95 -10.78 5.56
N SER A 33 3.18 -10.28 5.51
CA SER A 33 4.39 -11.12 5.48
C SER A 33 4.75 -11.72 6.84
N PHE A 34 4.46 -11.00 7.94
CA PHE A 34 4.81 -11.42 9.30
C PHE A 34 3.64 -12.04 10.09
N ALA A 35 2.40 -11.98 9.61
CA ALA A 35 1.22 -12.54 10.31
C ALA A 35 1.38 -14.04 10.64
N THR A 36 1.88 -14.85 9.70
CA THR A 36 2.04 -16.30 9.91
C THR A 36 3.15 -16.63 10.91
N ALA A 37 4.23 -15.84 10.92
CA ALA A 37 5.34 -16.00 11.86
C ALA A 37 4.94 -15.64 13.30
N ILE A 38 4.06 -14.64 13.47
CA ILE A 38 3.49 -14.28 14.76
C ILE A 38 2.43 -15.30 15.20
N ALA A 39 1.56 -15.73 14.28
CA ALA A 39 0.49 -16.70 14.56
C ALA A 39 1.02 -18.10 14.95
N SER A 40 2.18 -18.50 14.43
CA SER A 40 2.86 -19.75 14.80
C SER A 40 3.66 -19.66 16.11
N GLY A 41 3.71 -18.50 16.76
CA GLY A 41 4.48 -18.27 17.98
C GLY A 41 6.01 -18.21 17.75
N THR A 42 6.46 -18.19 16.50
CA THR A 42 7.89 -18.16 16.15
C THR A 42 8.53 -16.79 16.46
N LEU A 43 7.76 -15.70 16.34
CA LEU A 43 8.22 -14.33 16.57
C LEU A 43 7.24 -13.57 17.48
N THR A 44 7.77 -12.79 18.42
CA THR A 44 6.96 -11.86 19.24
C THR A 44 6.71 -10.55 18.49
N PHE A 45 5.61 -9.85 18.80
CA PHE A 45 5.24 -8.57 18.16
C PHE A 45 6.38 -7.54 18.14
N LYS A 46 7.15 -7.44 19.24
CA LYS A 46 8.26 -6.49 19.34
C LYS A 46 9.43 -6.87 18.43
N GLN A 47 9.74 -8.17 18.34
CA GLN A 47 10.82 -8.66 17.47
C GLN A 47 10.46 -8.54 15.99
N ALA A 48 9.20 -8.86 15.65
CA ALA A 48 8.69 -8.71 14.30
C ALA A 48 8.74 -7.25 13.83
N GLY A 49 8.39 -6.28 14.70
CA GLY A 49 8.48 -4.86 14.38
C GLY A 49 9.90 -4.37 14.07
N VAL A 50 10.89 -4.76 14.88
CA VAL A 50 12.30 -4.37 14.65
C VAL A 50 12.83 -4.99 13.36
N LEU A 51 12.54 -6.27 13.12
CA LEU A 51 12.96 -6.96 11.91
C LEU A 51 12.31 -6.30 10.68
N ALA A 52 11.00 -6.06 10.72
CA ALA A 52 10.27 -5.39 9.65
C ALA A 52 10.90 -4.05 9.27
N ILE A 53 11.21 -3.18 10.24
CA ILE A 53 11.86 -1.89 9.96
C ILE A 53 13.19 -2.08 9.22
N LEU A 54 14.03 -3.03 9.66
CA LEU A 54 15.33 -3.28 9.04
C LEU A 54 15.19 -3.83 7.61
N THR A 55 14.36 -4.86 7.42
CA THR A 55 14.17 -5.48 6.10
C THR A 55 13.49 -4.54 5.11
N GLU A 56 12.45 -3.82 5.52
CA GLU A 56 11.74 -2.87 4.65
C GLU A 56 12.62 -1.69 4.27
N SER A 57 13.33 -1.09 5.23
CA SER A 57 14.22 0.04 4.95
C SER A 57 15.40 -0.37 4.07
N ALA A 58 15.99 -1.54 4.33
CA ALA A 58 17.09 -2.05 3.52
C ALA A 58 16.64 -2.39 2.09
N GLY A 59 15.47 -3.00 1.93
CA GLY A 59 14.88 -3.31 0.62
C GLY A 59 14.58 -2.04 -0.17
N ALA A 60 13.97 -1.02 0.47
CA ALA A 60 13.67 0.26 -0.15
C ALA A 60 14.92 0.97 -0.68
N VAL A 61 16.01 1.00 0.11
CA VAL A 61 17.27 1.66 -0.29
C VAL A 61 18.00 0.86 -1.37
N ALA A 62 18.08 -0.48 -1.24
CA ALA A 62 18.87 -1.30 -2.14
C ALA A 62 18.20 -1.54 -3.50
N LEU A 63 16.87 -1.65 -3.54
CA LEU A 63 16.12 -2.05 -4.74
C LEU A 63 15.20 -0.96 -5.29
N GLY A 64 14.89 0.07 -4.49
CA GLY A 64 13.93 1.12 -4.87
C GLY A 64 14.28 1.80 -6.19
N GLY A 65 15.53 2.26 -6.35
CA GLY A 65 15.96 2.96 -7.57
C GLY A 65 15.78 2.13 -8.85
N ARG A 66 16.09 0.83 -8.81
CA ARG A 66 15.94 -0.07 -9.97
C ARG A 66 14.47 -0.32 -10.31
N VAL A 67 13.60 -0.49 -9.31
CA VAL A 67 12.17 -0.71 -9.51
C VAL A 67 11.50 0.56 -10.03
N THR A 68 11.80 1.72 -9.44
CA THR A 68 11.26 3.00 -9.89
C THR A 68 11.66 3.32 -11.33
N GLU A 69 12.89 3.02 -11.74
CA GLU A 69 13.34 3.23 -13.12
C GLU A 69 12.58 2.34 -14.11
N LYS A 70 12.33 1.07 -13.77
CA LYS A 70 11.53 0.16 -14.59
C LYS A 70 10.07 0.62 -14.72
N ILE A 71 9.45 1.08 -13.64
CA ILE A 71 8.07 1.59 -13.64
C ILE A 71 7.98 2.90 -14.44
N LYS A 72 8.87 3.86 -14.17
CA LYS A 72 8.87 5.17 -14.84
C LYS A 72 8.96 5.01 -16.36
N ASN A 73 9.89 4.18 -16.83
CA ASN A 73 10.12 4.00 -18.27
C ASN A 73 8.99 3.22 -18.97
N GLY A 74 8.19 2.44 -18.23
CA GLY A 74 7.06 1.69 -18.78
C GLY A 74 5.73 2.44 -18.77
N VAL A 75 5.57 3.46 -17.92
CA VAL A 75 4.27 4.13 -17.69
C VAL A 75 4.24 5.56 -18.24
N ILE A 76 5.33 6.33 -18.11
CA ILE A 76 5.32 7.78 -18.44
C ILE A 76 6.52 8.14 -19.32
N ASN A 77 6.25 8.62 -20.53
CA ASN A 77 7.28 9.20 -21.38
C ASN A 77 7.54 10.67 -20.97
N VAL A 78 8.49 10.85 -20.06
CA VAL A 78 8.85 12.16 -19.47
C VAL A 78 9.24 13.23 -20.50
N HIS A 79 9.67 12.84 -21.70
CA HIS A 79 9.96 13.79 -22.79
C HIS A 79 8.73 14.53 -23.30
N HIS A 80 7.52 13.99 -23.14
CA HIS A 80 6.29 14.70 -23.55
C HIS A 80 5.89 15.83 -22.60
N PHE A 81 6.43 15.86 -21.39
CA PHE A 81 6.06 16.80 -20.33
C PHE A 81 7.11 17.89 -20.07
N ASP A 82 8.17 17.93 -20.88
CA ASP A 82 9.30 18.88 -20.73
C ASP A 82 8.86 20.34 -20.87
N GLN A 83 7.77 20.59 -21.62
CA GLN A 83 7.17 21.92 -21.81
C GLN A 83 6.26 22.34 -20.63
N HIS A 84 5.74 21.39 -19.84
CA HIS A 84 4.75 21.65 -18.78
C HIS A 84 4.96 20.75 -17.54
N PRO A 85 5.98 21.03 -16.71
CA PRO A 85 6.29 20.21 -15.53
C PRO A 85 5.19 20.25 -14.44
N SER A 86 4.38 21.30 -14.40
CA SER A 86 3.25 21.41 -13.46
C SER A 86 2.16 20.36 -13.69
N ALA A 87 1.90 20.00 -14.96
CA ALA A 87 0.91 18.98 -15.30
C ALA A 87 1.37 17.58 -14.86
N LEU A 88 2.68 17.30 -14.93
CA LEU A 88 3.26 16.03 -14.49
C LEU A 88 3.08 15.82 -12.98
N VAL A 89 3.33 16.86 -12.17
CA VAL A 89 3.18 16.80 -10.70
C VAL A 89 1.72 16.56 -10.31
N LEU A 90 0.78 17.27 -10.95
CA LEU A 90 -0.65 17.10 -10.71
C LEU A 90 -1.12 15.68 -11.10
N ALA A 91 -0.67 15.17 -12.25
CA ALA A 91 -0.99 13.83 -12.70
C ALA A 91 -0.47 12.76 -11.74
N MET A 92 0.77 12.88 -11.27
CA MET A 92 1.35 11.93 -10.30
C MET A 92 0.59 11.95 -8.97
N GLY A 93 0.20 13.12 -8.49
CA GLY A 93 -0.66 13.24 -7.31
C GLY A 93 -2.03 12.57 -7.50
N CYS A 94 -2.70 12.80 -8.63
CA CYS A 94 -3.98 12.13 -8.92
C CYS A 94 -3.87 10.60 -8.97
N VAL A 95 -2.79 10.08 -9.58
CA VAL A 95 -2.52 8.63 -9.63
C VAL A 95 -2.39 8.07 -8.21
N GLU A 96 -1.64 8.74 -7.35
CA GLU A 96 -1.44 8.33 -5.96
C GLU A 96 -2.75 8.29 -5.17
N PHE A 97 -3.57 9.35 -5.25
CA PHE A 97 -4.90 9.37 -4.62
C PHE A 97 -5.80 8.24 -5.13
N GLY A 98 -5.76 7.97 -6.44
CA GLY A 98 -6.50 6.87 -7.05
C GLY A 98 -6.07 5.50 -6.51
N THR A 99 -4.77 5.25 -6.41
CA THR A 99 -4.22 4.00 -5.87
C THR A 99 -4.56 3.83 -4.39
N SER A 100 -4.40 4.88 -3.58
CA SER A 100 -4.71 4.86 -2.14
C SER A 100 -6.21 4.64 -1.88
N ALA A 101 -7.08 5.33 -2.62
CA ALA A 101 -8.53 5.13 -2.53
C ALA A 101 -8.91 3.70 -2.90
N TRP A 102 -8.34 3.16 -3.99
CA TRP A 102 -8.62 1.80 -4.43
C TRP A 102 -8.18 0.75 -3.41
N LEU A 103 -6.97 0.86 -2.85
CA LEU A 103 -6.46 -0.06 -1.83
C LEU A 103 -7.31 -0.03 -0.56
N THR A 104 -7.76 1.17 -0.14
CA THR A 104 -8.65 1.34 1.01
C THR A 104 -9.99 0.65 0.77
N ILE A 105 -10.59 0.86 -0.40
CA ILE A 105 -11.85 0.23 -0.78
C ILE A 105 -11.70 -1.29 -0.86
N ALA A 106 -10.64 -1.80 -1.49
CA ALA A 106 -10.36 -3.23 -1.61
C ALA A 106 -10.19 -3.89 -0.24
N THR A 107 -9.44 -3.26 0.68
CA THR A 107 -9.21 -3.77 2.04
C THR A 107 -10.51 -3.82 2.85
N VAL A 108 -11.36 -2.79 2.72
CA VAL A 108 -12.67 -2.75 3.39
C VAL A 108 -13.60 -3.82 2.83
N TRP A 109 -13.60 -4.04 1.51
CA TRP A 109 -14.44 -5.04 0.87
C TRP A 109 -13.99 -6.46 1.21
N ASP A 110 -12.69 -6.73 1.20
CA ASP A 110 -12.11 -8.03 1.50
C ASP A 110 -12.38 -8.44 2.96
N CYS A 111 -12.12 -7.52 3.91
CA CYS A 111 -12.40 -7.74 5.33
C CYS A 111 -13.89 -8.03 5.59
N ARG A 112 -14.81 -7.35 4.88
CA ARG A 112 -16.25 -7.62 4.96
C ARG A 112 -16.63 -8.97 4.34
N SER A 113 -15.99 -9.37 3.24
CA SER A 113 -16.27 -10.63 2.55
C SER A 113 -15.76 -11.86 3.32
N LEU A 114 -14.61 -11.75 4.00
CA LEU A 114 -14.03 -12.84 4.82
C LEU A 114 -14.84 -13.07 6.10
N GLN A 115 -15.35 -12.02 6.72
CA GLN A 115 -16.27 -12.16 7.86
C GLN A 115 -17.54 -12.89 7.42
N LEU A 116 -18.15 -12.48 6.30
CA LEU A 116 -19.37 -13.12 5.80
C LEU A 116 -19.15 -14.59 5.41
N LYS A 117 -18.03 -14.90 4.75
CA LYS A 117 -17.67 -16.29 4.38
C LYS A 117 -17.36 -17.15 5.60
N ARG A 118 -16.69 -16.61 6.62
CA ARG A 118 -16.43 -17.34 7.87
C ARG A 118 -17.72 -17.59 8.67
N TRP A 119 -18.64 -16.61 8.69
CA TRP A 119 -19.97 -16.79 9.28
C TRP A 119 -20.84 -17.80 8.52
N LEU A 120 -20.81 -17.79 7.18
CA LEU A 120 -21.54 -18.75 6.35
C LEU A 120 -21.00 -20.18 6.49
N LEU A 121 -19.67 -20.36 6.55
CA LEU A 121 -19.06 -21.67 6.80
C LEU A 121 -19.42 -22.19 8.19
N VAL A 122 -19.32 -21.36 9.23
CA VAL A 122 -19.75 -21.74 10.60
C VAL A 122 -21.24 -22.06 10.65
N TRP A 123 -22.08 -21.29 9.95
CA TRP A 123 -23.52 -21.55 9.90
C TRP A 123 -23.85 -22.86 9.16
N LEU A 124 -23.20 -23.14 8.03
CA LEU A 124 -23.32 -24.40 7.30
C LEU A 124 -22.83 -25.60 8.11
N GLU A 125 -21.73 -25.46 8.85
CA GLU A 125 -21.20 -26.48 9.75
C GLU A 125 -22.20 -26.78 10.89
N LEU A 126 -22.83 -25.74 11.44
CA LEU A 126 -23.85 -25.87 12.49
C LEU A 126 -25.14 -26.52 11.98
N GLU A 127 -25.58 -26.21 10.76
CA GLU A 127 -26.76 -26.83 10.13
C GLU A 127 -26.53 -28.32 9.83
N LEU A 128 -25.33 -28.69 9.36
CA LEU A 128 -24.94 -30.09 9.16
C LEU A 128 -24.91 -30.88 10.47
N LEU A 129 -24.54 -30.24 11.59
CA LEU A 129 -24.53 -30.85 12.91
C LEU A 129 -25.94 -30.98 13.52
N GLN A 130 -26.87 -30.09 13.20
CA GLN A 130 -28.27 -30.17 13.67
C GLN A 130 -29.12 -31.15 12.85
N GLY A 131 -28.69 -31.54 11.65
CA GLY A 131 -29.36 -32.55 10.82
C GLY A 131 -29.00 -34.02 11.13
N GLN A 132 -28.19 -34.28 12.16
CA GLN A 132 -27.77 -35.61 12.60
C GLN A 132 -28.52 -36.12 13.86
N HIS A 133 -29.69 -35.56 14.18
CA HIS A 133 -30.59 -36.05 15.22
C HIS A 133 -32.00 -36.32 14.69
#